data_AF-A0A9D4IIK8-F1
#
_entry.id   AF-A0A9D4IIK8-F1
#
_cell.length_a   1.000
_cell.length_b   1.000
_cell.length_c   1.000
_cell.angle_alpha   90.00
_cell.angle_beta   90.00
_cell.angle_gamma   90.00
#
_symmetry.space_group_name_H-M   'P 1'
#
loop_
_entity.id
_entity.type
_entity.pdbx_description
1 polymer ?
#
loop_
_entity_poly.entity_id
_entity_poly.type
_entity_poly.pdbx_seq_one_letter_code
_entity_poly.pdbx_strand_id
1 'polypeptide(L)'
;MLDKKVQQLFKEATTYEITKLEREFEASKLSIIPDSTEEKIKLSTPKLVREYITNKKMMFVEDAPISYNNNDETLEVKRQFVREKLFATPCALINQTVLKVLKEQPEIKIVVLVGGFAESGIVQQNVAATIKETFPDVKVVVPTSPFRAVLTGAVLFGHNTFIFKSRISRATYGVGTNQLFDEAMHNPLKKWLDEENNVHRCKDVFSIHVKKGDSVALNVELEAKTYIPLYKAQKEVSIPVYESSEVGPTDGSVMYTTDSGCTKIADIKVAIPTANESSERGVSVRMIYGGTQLSVNAVCTHTGKVCPAVIRFN
;
A
#
# COMPACT_ATOMS: atom_id res chain seq x y z
N MET A 1 -25.53 -22.41 -27.73
CA MET A 1 -24.07 -22.27 -27.96
C MET A 1 -23.86 -21.77 -29.38
N LEU A 2 -22.88 -20.88 -29.60
CA LEU A 2 -22.51 -20.44 -30.96
C LEU A 2 -22.00 -21.63 -31.79
N ASP A 3 -22.40 -21.69 -33.06
CA ASP A 3 -21.96 -22.69 -34.03
C ASP A 3 -20.41 -22.79 -34.07
N LYS A 4 -19.87 -24.02 -34.11
CA LYS A 4 -18.41 -24.25 -34.12
C LYS A 4 -17.71 -23.56 -35.29
N LYS A 5 -18.36 -23.47 -36.45
CA LYS A 5 -17.85 -22.76 -37.62
C LYS A 5 -17.82 -21.26 -37.39
N VAL A 6 -18.84 -20.68 -36.74
CA VAL A 6 -18.82 -19.25 -36.36
C VAL A 6 -17.63 -18.95 -35.44
N GLN A 7 -17.39 -19.79 -34.42
CA GLN A 7 -16.22 -19.63 -33.54
C GLN A 7 -14.89 -19.70 -34.31
N GLN A 8 -14.79 -20.60 -35.28
CA GLN A 8 -13.60 -20.73 -36.13
C GLN A 8 -13.41 -19.49 -37.02
N LEU A 9 -14.49 -18.95 -37.61
CA LEU A 9 -14.43 -17.75 -38.44
C LEU A 9 -14.05 -16.50 -37.65
N PHE A 10 -14.42 -16.41 -36.37
CA PHE A 10 -13.90 -15.37 -35.48
C PHE A 10 -12.38 -15.45 -35.29
N LYS A 11 -11.79 -16.64 -35.30
CA LYS A 11 -10.32 -16.82 -35.22
C LYS A 11 -9.61 -16.47 -36.53
N GLU A 12 -10.31 -16.52 -37.65
CA GLU A 12 -9.81 -16.18 -38.98
C GLU A 12 -10.02 -14.69 -39.33
N ALA A 13 -10.73 -13.94 -38.47
CA ALA A 13 -10.95 -12.51 -38.63
C ALA A 13 -9.63 -11.73 -38.57
N THR A 14 -9.57 -10.62 -39.29
CA THR A 14 -8.38 -9.77 -39.28
C THR A 14 -8.20 -9.12 -37.91
N THR A 15 -6.95 -8.79 -37.55
CA THR A 15 -6.64 -8.06 -36.32
C THR A 15 -7.45 -6.77 -36.22
N TYR A 16 -7.63 -6.06 -37.34
CA TYR A 16 -8.42 -4.83 -37.38
C TYR A 16 -9.89 -5.06 -36.97
N GLU A 17 -10.54 -6.09 -37.50
CA GLU A 17 -11.94 -6.39 -37.19
C GLU A 17 -12.13 -6.79 -35.72
N ILE A 18 -11.22 -7.60 -35.19
CA ILE A 18 -11.24 -7.99 -33.77
C ILE A 18 -11.03 -6.78 -32.87
N THR A 19 -10.01 -5.96 -33.14
CA THR A 19 -9.75 -4.75 -32.35
C THR A 19 -10.91 -3.76 -32.42
N LYS A 20 -11.58 -3.64 -33.57
CA LYS A 20 -12.78 -2.80 -33.69
C LYS A 20 -13.90 -3.31 -32.79
N LEU A 21 -14.22 -4.61 -32.84
CA LEU A 21 -15.23 -5.23 -31.99
C LEU A 21 -14.90 -5.07 -30.50
N GLU A 22 -13.64 -5.30 -30.10
CA GLU A 22 -13.18 -5.13 -28.72
C GLU A 22 -13.38 -3.69 -28.23
N ARG A 23 -13.04 -2.69 -29.04
CA ARG A 23 -13.23 -1.27 -28.69
C ARG A 23 -14.70 -0.89 -28.58
N GLU A 24 -15.55 -1.40 -29.48
CA GLU A 24 -16.99 -1.18 -29.42
C GLU A 24 -17.60 -1.82 -28.17
N PHE A 25 -17.15 -3.02 -27.81
CA PHE A 25 -17.55 -3.67 -26.56
C PHE A 25 -17.07 -2.88 -25.33
N GLU A 26 -15.82 -2.42 -25.34
CA GLU A 26 -15.24 -1.60 -24.27
C GLU A 26 -15.99 -0.28 -24.07
N ALA A 27 -16.36 0.40 -25.15
CA ALA A 27 -17.16 1.61 -25.08
C ALA A 27 -18.59 1.32 -24.60
N SER A 28 -19.22 0.27 -25.13
CA SER A 28 -20.61 -0.07 -24.81
C SER A 28 -20.78 -0.59 -23.39
N LYS A 29 -19.77 -1.27 -22.82
CA LYS A 29 -19.87 -1.78 -21.44
C LYS A 29 -19.88 -0.66 -20.41
N LEU A 30 -19.29 0.50 -20.71
CA LEU A 30 -19.31 1.68 -19.84
C LEU A 30 -20.71 2.30 -19.74
N SER A 31 -21.52 2.20 -20.80
CA SER A 31 -22.90 2.70 -20.81
C SER A 31 -23.92 1.74 -20.18
N ILE A 32 -23.49 0.58 -19.67
CA ILE A 32 -24.38 -0.36 -18.97
C ILE A 32 -24.57 0.13 -17.53
N ILE A 33 -25.61 0.95 -17.37
CA ILE A 33 -26.12 1.44 -16.08
C ILE A 33 -27.53 0.90 -15.82
N PRO A 34 -27.99 0.80 -14.55
CA PRO A 34 -29.28 0.23 -14.16
C PRO A 34 -30.47 0.88 -14.84
N ASP A 35 -30.42 2.20 -15.01
CA ASP A 35 -31.55 3.01 -15.48
C ASP A 35 -31.59 3.14 -17.00
N SER A 36 -30.72 2.41 -17.72
CA SER A 36 -30.69 2.44 -19.18
C SER A 36 -31.87 1.66 -19.75
N THR A 37 -32.59 2.30 -20.67
CA THR A 37 -33.67 1.69 -21.46
C THR A 37 -33.17 0.73 -22.53
N GLU A 38 -31.93 0.90 -23.00
CA GLU A 38 -31.31 -0.06 -23.92
C GLU A 38 -31.07 -1.40 -23.25
N GLU A 39 -31.57 -2.48 -23.85
CA GLU A 39 -31.41 -3.85 -23.35
C GLU A 39 -30.20 -4.58 -23.93
N LYS A 40 -29.63 -4.07 -25.02
CA LYS A 40 -28.60 -4.74 -25.81
C LYS A 40 -27.44 -3.79 -26.13
N ILE A 41 -26.26 -4.35 -26.32
CA ILE A 41 -25.13 -3.67 -26.95
C ILE A 41 -25.03 -4.13 -28.40
N LYS A 42 -24.72 -3.22 -29.32
CA LYS A 42 -24.54 -3.52 -30.74
C LYS A 42 -23.05 -3.48 -31.07
N LEU A 43 -22.56 -4.54 -31.70
CA LEU A 43 -21.16 -4.72 -32.05
C LEU A 43 -21.05 -4.99 -33.55
N SER A 44 -20.00 -4.48 -34.17
CA SER A 44 -19.65 -4.84 -35.53
C SER A 44 -19.28 -6.31 -35.62
N THR A 45 -19.58 -6.92 -36.78
CA THR A 45 -19.34 -8.33 -37.02
C THR A 45 -18.24 -8.49 -38.06
N PRO A 46 -17.22 -9.34 -37.83
CA PRO A 46 -16.20 -9.63 -38.84
C PRO A 46 -16.81 -10.12 -40.16
N LYS A 47 -16.22 -9.74 -41.29
CA LYS A 47 -16.76 -9.98 -42.63
C LYS A 47 -17.10 -11.44 -42.89
N LEU A 48 -16.16 -12.35 -42.60
CA LEU A 48 -16.36 -13.79 -42.82
C LEU A 48 -17.48 -14.37 -41.96
N VAL A 49 -17.63 -13.87 -40.73
CA VAL A 49 -18.71 -14.26 -39.82
C VAL A 49 -20.04 -13.76 -40.37
N ARG A 50 -20.12 -12.49 -40.76
CA ARG A 50 -21.31 -11.87 -41.38
C ARG A 50 -21.75 -12.65 -42.62
N GLU A 51 -20.85 -12.91 -43.56
CA GLU A 51 -21.14 -13.66 -44.79
C GLU A 51 -21.68 -15.06 -44.48
N TYR A 52 -21.10 -15.75 -43.49
CA TYR A 52 -21.58 -17.07 -43.09
C TYR A 52 -22.99 -17.04 -42.49
N ILE A 53 -23.28 -16.10 -41.58
CA ILE A 53 -24.58 -15.96 -40.94
C ILE A 53 -25.67 -15.65 -41.96
N THR A 54 -25.43 -14.67 -42.85
CA THR A 54 -26.38 -14.23 -43.87
C THR A 54 -26.65 -15.32 -44.91
N ASN A 55 -25.60 -15.99 -45.42
CA ASN A 55 -25.75 -17.00 -46.46
C ASN A 55 -26.46 -18.27 -45.97
N LYS A 56 -26.27 -18.64 -44.70
CA LYS A 56 -26.90 -19.84 -44.11
C LYS A 56 -28.32 -19.59 -43.58
N LYS A 57 -28.82 -18.36 -43.61
CA LYS A 57 -30.05 -17.94 -42.91
C LYS A 57 -30.06 -18.48 -41.47
N MET A 58 -28.92 -18.39 -40.77
CA MET A 58 -28.85 -18.90 -39.41
C MET A 58 -29.82 -18.12 -38.53
N MET A 59 -30.86 -18.79 -38.05
CA MET A 59 -31.76 -18.24 -37.04
C MET A 59 -31.07 -18.38 -35.69
N PHE A 60 -30.81 -17.25 -35.05
CA PHE A 60 -30.44 -17.26 -33.63
C PHE A 60 -31.64 -17.76 -32.85
N VAL A 61 -31.40 -18.60 -31.86
CA VAL A 61 -32.45 -19.12 -30.98
C VAL A 61 -33.19 -17.93 -30.36
N GLU A 62 -34.53 -17.98 -30.34
CA GLU A 62 -35.34 -17.03 -29.59
C GLU A 62 -34.78 -16.92 -28.16
N ASP A 63 -34.62 -15.69 -27.67
CA ASP A 63 -34.02 -15.35 -26.39
C ASP A 63 -32.52 -15.62 -26.16
N ALA A 64 -31.75 -15.96 -27.20
CA ALA A 64 -30.30 -16.11 -27.05
C ALA A 64 -29.63 -14.84 -26.46
N PRO A 65 -28.62 -15.01 -25.57
CA PRO A 65 -27.89 -13.88 -24.99
C PRO A 65 -27.08 -13.08 -26.03
N ILE A 66 -26.76 -13.72 -27.16
CA ILE A 66 -26.10 -13.13 -28.32
C ILE A 66 -26.96 -13.45 -29.54
N SER A 67 -27.31 -12.42 -30.30
CA SER A 67 -28.12 -12.50 -31.52
C SER A 67 -27.48 -11.69 -32.63
N TYR A 68 -27.97 -11.83 -33.86
CA TYR A 68 -27.53 -11.02 -35.00
C TYR A 68 -28.72 -10.31 -35.61
N ASN A 69 -28.55 -9.01 -35.85
CA ASN A 69 -29.54 -8.18 -36.52
C ASN A 69 -29.20 -8.12 -38.01
N ASN A 70 -30.04 -8.74 -38.84
CA ASN A 70 -29.84 -8.77 -40.29
C ASN A 70 -30.02 -7.40 -40.97
N ASN A 71 -30.77 -6.49 -40.37
CA ASN A 71 -31.02 -5.16 -40.94
C ASN A 71 -29.83 -4.23 -40.71
N ASP A 72 -29.29 -4.25 -39.47
CA ASP A 72 -28.17 -3.39 -39.08
C ASP A 72 -26.79 -4.06 -39.33
N GLU A 73 -26.79 -5.35 -39.67
CA GLU A 73 -25.59 -6.19 -39.80
C GLU A 73 -24.71 -6.26 -38.53
N THR A 74 -25.32 -6.09 -37.37
CA THR A 74 -24.63 -6.05 -36.06
C THR A 74 -24.88 -7.29 -35.23
N LEU A 75 -23.87 -7.68 -34.45
CA LEU A 75 -24.00 -8.63 -33.37
C LEU A 75 -24.57 -7.90 -32.14
N GLU A 76 -25.70 -8.37 -31.63
CA GLU A 76 -26.36 -7.81 -30.46
C GLU A 76 -26.17 -8.71 -29.24
N VAL A 77 -25.65 -8.15 -28.15
CA VAL A 77 -25.48 -8.88 -26.87
C VAL A 77 -26.41 -8.30 -25.82
N LYS A 78 -27.21 -9.13 -25.16
CA LYS A 78 -28.08 -8.70 -24.06
C LYS A 78 -27.23 -8.15 -22.92
N ARG A 79 -27.51 -6.95 -22.44
CA ARG A 79 -26.81 -6.33 -21.30
C ARG A 79 -26.96 -7.14 -20.02
N GLN A 80 -28.09 -7.82 -19.84
CA GLN A 80 -28.29 -8.79 -18.76
C GLN A 80 -27.22 -9.89 -18.77
N PHE A 81 -26.92 -10.47 -19.94
CA PHE A 81 -25.88 -11.47 -20.07
C PHE A 81 -24.49 -10.92 -19.72
N VAL A 82 -24.19 -9.68 -20.13
CA VAL A 82 -22.94 -9.01 -19.73
C VAL A 82 -22.85 -8.88 -18.20
N ARG A 83 -23.91 -8.38 -17.56
CA ARG A 83 -23.97 -8.21 -16.09
C ARG A 83 -23.86 -9.52 -15.33
N GLU A 84 -24.69 -10.49 -15.67
CA GLU A 84 -24.91 -11.70 -14.87
C GLU A 84 -23.96 -12.85 -15.21
N LYS A 85 -23.32 -12.83 -16.39
CA LYS A 85 -22.41 -13.90 -16.82
C LYS A 85 -20.99 -13.39 -17.00
N LEU A 86 -20.78 -12.35 -17.82
CA LEU A 86 -19.42 -11.88 -18.11
C LEU A 86 -18.78 -11.19 -16.89
N PHE A 87 -19.56 -10.41 -16.13
CA PHE A 87 -19.08 -9.64 -14.98
C PHE A 87 -19.21 -10.37 -13.64
N ALA A 88 -19.93 -11.49 -13.58
CA ALA A 88 -20.18 -12.20 -12.33
C ALA A 88 -18.90 -12.67 -11.63
N THR A 89 -18.00 -13.35 -12.36
CA THR A 89 -16.76 -13.86 -11.77
C THR A 89 -15.83 -12.73 -11.29
N PRO A 90 -15.52 -11.70 -12.09
CA PRO A 90 -14.71 -10.58 -11.60
C PRO A 90 -15.32 -9.89 -10.37
N CYS A 91 -16.63 -9.63 -10.37
CA CYS A 91 -17.31 -8.98 -9.26
C CYS A 91 -17.27 -9.84 -7.98
N ALA A 92 -17.49 -11.15 -8.10
CA ALA A 92 -17.41 -12.08 -6.97
C ALA A 92 -16.01 -12.08 -6.34
N LEU A 93 -14.96 -12.08 -7.15
CA LEU A 93 -13.57 -12.02 -6.68
C LEU A 93 -13.28 -10.69 -5.97
N ILE A 94 -13.69 -9.56 -6.54
CA ILE A 94 -13.55 -8.24 -5.91
C ILE A 94 -14.23 -8.22 -4.54
N ASN A 95 -15.49 -8.65 -4.48
CA ASN A 95 -16.26 -8.66 -3.25
C ASN A 95 -15.64 -9.57 -2.19
N GLN A 96 -15.19 -10.77 -2.58
CA GLN A 96 -14.52 -11.69 -1.66
C GLN A 96 -13.29 -11.03 -1.01
N THR A 97 -12.45 -10.36 -1.81
CA THR A 97 -11.26 -9.67 -1.31
C THR A 97 -11.63 -8.50 -0.40
N VAL A 98 -12.57 -7.64 -0.82
CA VAL A 98 -12.96 -6.46 -0.03
C VAL A 98 -13.60 -6.86 1.30
N LEU A 99 -14.53 -7.83 1.29
CA LEU A 99 -15.18 -8.29 2.51
C LEU A 99 -14.19 -8.93 3.48
N LYS A 100 -13.15 -9.63 2.99
CA LYS A 100 -12.08 -10.16 3.86
C LYS A 100 -11.37 -9.02 4.60
N VAL A 101 -10.94 -7.99 3.88
CA VAL A 101 -10.23 -6.85 4.48
C VAL A 101 -11.10 -6.10 5.48
N LEU A 102 -12.37 -5.85 5.15
CA LEU A 102 -13.30 -5.16 6.05
C LEU A 102 -13.61 -5.96 7.33
N LYS A 103 -13.57 -7.30 7.27
CA LYS A 103 -13.70 -8.16 8.47
C LYS A 103 -12.46 -8.07 9.37
N GLU A 104 -11.28 -8.05 8.75
CA GLU A 104 -10.01 -7.99 9.47
C GLU A 104 -9.76 -6.59 10.07
N GLN A 105 -10.32 -5.53 9.48
CA GLN A 105 -10.08 -4.13 9.84
C GLN A 105 -11.42 -3.35 10.00
N PRO A 106 -12.16 -3.56 11.11
CA PRO A 106 -13.50 -2.98 11.33
C PRO A 106 -13.53 -1.44 11.48
N GLU A 107 -12.36 -0.82 11.67
CA GLU A 107 -12.17 0.63 11.73
C GLU A 107 -12.30 1.32 10.36
N ILE A 108 -12.19 0.57 9.26
CA ILE A 108 -12.36 1.13 7.91
C ILE A 108 -13.79 1.61 7.73
N LYS A 109 -13.96 2.89 7.39
CA LYS A 109 -15.28 3.51 7.12
C LYS A 109 -15.50 3.92 5.67
N ILE A 110 -14.45 3.91 4.86
CA ILE A 110 -14.52 4.37 3.46
C ILE A 110 -13.75 3.39 2.57
N VAL A 111 -14.40 2.96 1.49
CA VAL A 111 -13.78 2.22 0.39
C VAL A 111 -13.81 3.10 -0.85
N VAL A 112 -12.64 3.36 -1.44
CA VAL A 112 -12.53 4.17 -2.65
C VAL A 112 -12.27 3.27 -3.86
N LEU A 113 -13.17 3.30 -4.84
CA LEU A 113 -13.04 2.54 -6.09
C LEU A 113 -12.25 3.35 -7.11
N VAL A 114 -11.08 2.85 -7.53
CA VAL A 114 -10.17 3.52 -8.48
C VAL A 114 -9.75 2.58 -9.61
N GLY A 115 -9.19 3.15 -10.69
CA GLY A 115 -8.76 2.41 -11.88
C GLY A 115 -9.82 2.36 -12.98
N GLY A 116 -9.43 1.91 -14.18
CA GLY A 116 -10.33 1.91 -15.35
C GLY A 116 -11.55 1.01 -15.18
N PHE A 117 -11.41 -0.13 -14.50
CA PHE A 117 -12.55 -1.02 -14.29
C PHE A 117 -13.60 -0.44 -13.33
N ALA A 118 -13.19 0.46 -12.43
CA ALA A 118 -14.09 1.20 -11.56
C ALA A 118 -14.94 2.24 -12.31
N GLU A 119 -14.71 2.49 -13.60
CA GLU A 119 -15.61 3.29 -14.44
C GLU A 119 -16.87 2.51 -14.86
N SER A 120 -16.89 1.19 -14.69
CA SER A 120 -18.07 0.38 -14.97
C SER A 120 -19.15 0.57 -13.90
N GLY A 121 -20.33 1.03 -14.31
CA GLY A 121 -21.50 1.12 -13.44
C GLY A 121 -21.88 -0.23 -12.80
N ILE A 122 -21.71 -1.34 -13.55
CA ILE A 122 -21.94 -2.70 -13.06
C ILE A 122 -21.07 -2.98 -11.84
N VAL A 123 -19.76 -2.70 -11.93
CA VAL A 123 -18.80 -2.95 -10.85
C VAL A 123 -19.11 -2.05 -9.65
N GLN A 124 -19.34 -0.74 -9.89
CA GLN A 124 -19.63 0.20 -8.82
C GLN A 124 -20.85 -0.22 -8.00
N GLN A 125 -21.95 -0.60 -8.66
CA GLN A 125 -23.17 -1.02 -7.97
C GLN A 125 -23.04 -2.35 -7.28
N ASN A 126 -22.39 -3.32 -7.94
CA ASN A 126 -22.21 -4.63 -7.35
C ASN A 126 -21.40 -4.53 -6.05
N VAL A 127 -20.27 -3.84 -6.09
CA VAL A 127 -19.42 -3.62 -4.91
C VAL A 127 -20.14 -2.78 -3.85
N ALA A 128 -20.81 -1.70 -4.25
CA ALA A 128 -21.54 -0.84 -3.30
C ALA A 128 -22.69 -1.55 -2.61
N ALA A 129 -23.48 -2.35 -3.34
CA ALA A 129 -24.59 -3.12 -2.78
C ALA A 129 -24.08 -4.18 -1.80
N THR A 130 -23.05 -4.95 -2.19
CA THR A 130 -22.48 -6.00 -1.35
C THR A 130 -21.85 -5.44 -0.07
N ILE A 131 -21.12 -4.32 -0.16
CA ILE A 131 -20.56 -3.66 1.02
C ILE A 131 -21.66 -3.11 1.91
N LYS A 132 -22.67 -2.43 1.34
CA LYS A 132 -23.78 -1.85 2.13
C LYS A 132 -24.60 -2.92 2.86
N GLU A 133 -24.78 -4.09 2.26
CA GLU A 133 -25.49 -5.23 2.87
C GLU A 133 -24.73 -5.81 4.07
N THR A 134 -23.40 -5.94 3.96
CA THR A 134 -22.58 -6.58 5.00
C THR A 134 -22.05 -5.59 6.04
N PHE A 135 -21.78 -4.35 5.64
CA PHE A 135 -21.13 -3.30 6.40
C PHE A 135 -21.83 -1.94 6.15
N PRO A 136 -23.02 -1.70 6.73
CA PRO A 136 -23.86 -0.54 6.40
C PRO A 136 -23.20 0.81 6.74
N ASP A 137 -22.26 0.84 7.69
CA ASP A 137 -21.52 2.05 8.08
C ASP A 137 -20.34 2.37 7.15
N VAL A 138 -20.02 1.49 6.19
CA VAL A 138 -18.92 1.68 5.25
C VAL A 138 -19.43 2.36 3.99
N LYS A 139 -18.86 3.53 3.69
CA LYS A 139 -19.21 4.29 2.48
C LYS A 139 -18.32 3.88 1.32
N VAL A 140 -18.94 3.54 0.18
CA VAL A 140 -18.23 3.40 -1.10
C VAL A 140 -18.19 4.75 -1.81
N VAL A 141 -16.99 5.18 -2.19
CA VAL A 141 -16.74 6.44 -2.89
C VAL A 141 -16.09 6.15 -4.23
N VAL A 142 -16.65 6.71 -5.29
CA VAL A 142 -16.10 6.65 -6.64
C VAL A 142 -15.65 8.07 -7.02
N PRO A 143 -14.36 8.32 -7.29
CA PRO A 143 -13.90 9.62 -7.76
C PRO A 143 -14.54 10.00 -9.10
N THR A 144 -14.59 11.29 -9.44
CA THR A 144 -15.11 11.78 -10.73
C THR A 144 -14.42 11.16 -11.94
N SER A 145 -13.14 10.81 -11.82
CA SER A 145 -12.40 10.08 -12.85
C SER A 145 -11.59 8.94 -12.21
N PRO A 146 -12.19 7.76 -12.01
CA PRO A 146 -11.55 6.63 -11.36
C PRO A 146 -10.24 6.20 -12.04
N PHE A 147 -10.22 6.18 -13.38
CA PHE A 147 -9.03 5.86 -14.17
C PHE A 147 -7.85 6.82 -13.89
N ARG A 148 -8.13 8.10 -13.63
CA ARG A 148 -7.12 9.15 -13.42
C ARG A 148 -6.81 9.41 -11.95
N ALA A 149 -7.55 8.83 -11.02
CA ALA A 149 -7.47 9.15 -9.60
C ALA A 149 -6.06 8.94 -9.04
N VAL A 150 -5.41 7.82 -9.38
CA VAL A 150 -4.05 7.49 -8.90
C VAL A 150 -3.01 8.47 -9.44
N LEU A 151 -3.01 8.72 -10.75
CA LEU A 151 -2.08 9.67 -11.38
C LEU A 151 -2.26 11.08 -10.84
N THR A 152 -3.52 11.52 -10.70
CA THR A 152 -3.84 12.85 -10.18
C THR A 152 -3.36 12.98 -8.73
N GLY A 153 -3.58 11.96 -7.90
CA GLY A 153 -3.06 11.92 -6.53
C GLY A 153 -1.53 11.97 -6.47
N ALA A 154 -0.84 11.26 -7.37
CA ALA A 154 0.62 11.28 -7.44
C ALA A 154 1.16 12.67 -7.83
N VAL A 155 0.54 13.34 -8.81
CA VAL A 155 0.92 14.70 -9.23
C VAL A 155 0.69 15.70 -8.09
N LEU A 156 -0.46 15.63 -7.41
CA LEU A 156 -0.76 16.49 -6.26
C LEU A 156 0.26 16.27 -5.14
N PHE A 157 0.63 15.01 -4.85
CA PHE A 157 1.66 14.69 -3.87
C PHE A 157 3.04 15.23 -4.27
N GLY A 158 3.40 15.16 -5.56
CA GLY A 158 4.65 15.75 -6.07
C GLY A 158 4.71 17.26 -5.91
N HIS A 159 3.58 17.96 -6.13
CA HIS A 159 3.50 19.41 -5.91
C HIS A 159 3.56 19.81 -4.44
N ASN A 160 2.97 19.01 -3.55
CA ASN A 160 3.01 19.25 -2.12
C ASN A 160 3.14 17.93 -1.35
N THR A 161 4.37 17.59 -0.99
CA THR A 161 4.68 16.39 -0.22
C THR A 161 4.22 16.48 1.24
N PHE A 162 3.82 17.68 1.70
CA PHE A 162 3.31 17.96 3.05
C PHE A 162 1.78 17.86 3.16
N ILE A 163 1.08 17.34 2.14
CA ILE A 163 -0.38 17.12 2.21
C ILE A 163 -0.77 16.21 3.40
N PHE A 164 0.13 15.31 3.81
CA PHE A 164 -0.08 14.45 4.96
C PHE A 164 0.49 15.08 6.23
N LYS A 165 -0.36 15.29 7.24
CA LYS A 165 0.07 15.83 8.55
C LYS A 165 0.85 14.80 9.37
N SER A 166 0.46 13.53 9.27
CA SER A 166 1.13 12.42 9.97
C SER A 166 1.01 11.11 9.18
N ARG A 167 1.79 10.11 9.59
CA ARG A 167 1.71 8.73 9.11
C ARG A 167 1.79 7.77 10.27
N ILE A 168 1.15 6.61 10.11
CA ILE A 168 1.33 5.49 11.04
C ILE A 168 2.66 4.82 10.75
N SER A 169 3.51 4.69 11.77
CA SER A 169 4.78 3.99 11.62
C SER A 169 4.55 2.50 11.36
N ARG A 170 5.14 1.98 10.28
CA ARG A 170 5.05 0.56 9.89
C ARG A 170 5.87 -0.38 10.77
N ALA A 171 6.84 0.17 11.49
CA ALA A 171 7.85 -0.56 12.25
C ALA A 171 8.28 0.26 13.47
N THR A 172 8.94 -0.41 14.41
CA THR A 172 9.55 0.23 15.57
C THR A 172 10.98 0.63 15.21
N TYR A 173 11.36 1.88 15.41
CA TYR A 173 12.69 2.39 15.11
C TYR A 173 13.38 2.90 16.37
N GLY A 174 14.69 2.70 16.42
CA GLY A 174 15.48 3.11 17.57
C GLY A 174 16.97 2.91 17.36
N VAL A 175 17.72 3.05 18.45
CA VAL A 175 19.18 2.96 18.46
C VAL A 175 19.62 1.84 19.41
N GLY A 176 20.62 1.06 19.00
CA GLY A 176 21.29 0.11 19.88
C GLY A 176 22.23 0.81 20.85
N THR A 177 22.11 0.50 22.14
CA THR A 177 22.89 1.17 23.19
C THR A 177 23.17 0.25 24.38
N ASN A 178 24.12 0.65 25.21
CA ASN A 178 24.46 -0.02 26.46
C ASN A 178 24.07 0.89 27.62
N GLN A 179 22.98 0.57 28.31
CA GLN A 179 22.40 1.42 29.36
C GLN A 179 22.83 0.94 30.75
N LEU A 180 22.52 1.72 31.78
CA LEU A 180 22.61 1.24 33.16
C LEU A 180 21.68 0.03 33.34
N PHE A 181 22.16 -0.96 34.07
CA PHE A 181 21.36 -2.15 34.35
C PHE A 181 20.21 -1.80 35.30
N ASP A 182 19.02 -2.30 34.99
CA ASP A 182 17.80 -2.08 35.76
C ASP A 182 17.24 -3.47 36.06
N GLU A 183 17.18 -3.83 37.33
CA GLU A 183 16.75 -5.16 37.78
C GLU A 183 15.28 -5.46 37.48
N ALA A 184 14.43 -4.43 37.36
CA ALA A 184 13.01 -4.59 37.08
C ALA A 184 12.73 -4.81 35.58
N MET A 185 13.61 -4.32 34.70
CA MET A 185 13.38 -4.34 33.26
C MET A 185 14.35 -5.26 32.50
N HIS A 186 15.63 -5.27 32.86
CA HIS A 186 16.67 -5.87 32.04
C HIS A 186 16.94 -7.35 32.36
N ASN A 187 17.26 -8.12 31.32
CA ASN A 187 17.62 -9.52 31.41
C ASN A 187 19.00 -9.66 32.10
N PRO A 188 19.10 -10.40 33.22
CA PRO A 188 20.36 -10.60 33.93
C PRO A 188 21.49 -11.18 33.08
N LEU A 189 21.18 -11.97 32.04
CA LEU A 189 22.18 -12.54 31.12
C LEU A 189 22.86 -11.48 30.24
N LYS A 190 22.27 -10.28 30.14
CA LYS A 190 22.80 -9.13 29.41
C LYS A 190 23.54 -8.15 30.34
N LYS A 191 23.59 -8.42 31.65
CA LYS A 191 24.31 -7.61 32.65
C LYS A 191 25.82 -7.81 32.51
N TRP A 192 26.59 -6.73 32.62
CA TRP A 192 28.05 -6.75 32.76
C TRP A 192 28.54 -5.61 33.65
N LEU A 193 29.74 -5.74 34.21
CA LEU A 193 30.37 -4.70 35.04
C LEU A 193 31.26 -3.81 34.16
N ASP A 194 30.92 -2.52 34.10
CA ASP A 194 31.80 -1.49 33.55
C ASP A 194 32.85 -1.13 34.60
N GLU A 195 34.05 -1.72 34.47
CA GLU A 195 35.15 -1.59 35.44
C GLU A 195 35.67 -0.15 35.56
N GLU A 196 35.62 0.64 34.47
CA GLU A 196 36.12 2.02 34.47
C GLU A 196 35.25 2.95 35.34
N ASN A 197 33.94 2.73 35.30
CA ASN A 197 32.96 3.55 36.04
C ASN A 197 32.42 2.84 37.29
N ASN A 198 32.79 1.59 37.52
CA ASN A 198 32.30 0.73 38.61
C ASN A 198 30.76 0.65 38.69
N VAL A 199 30.11 0.46 37.53
CA VAL A 199 28.64 0.35 37.42
C VAL A 199 28.21 -0.86 36.61
N HIS A 200 27.06 -1.43 36.94
CA HIS A 200 26.47 -2.48 36.11
C HIS A 200 25.71 -1.89 34.92
N ARG A 201 25.97 -2.45 33.73
CA ARG A 201 25.32 -2.06 32.48
C ARG A 201 24.61 -3.24 31.83
N CYS A 202 23.62 -2.94 30.99
CA CYS A 202 22.95 -3.89 30.12
C CYS A 202 23.43 -3.70 28.69
N LYS A 203 23.84 -4.79 28.02
CA LYS A 203 24.26 -4.75 26.61
C LYS A 203 23.09 -4.93 25.64
N ASP A 204 23.26 -4.42 24.42
CA ASP A 204 22.34 -4.63 23.30
C ASP A 204 20.93 -4.06 23.51
N VAL A 205 20.77 -3.03 24.34
CA VAL A 205 19.45 -2.43 24.63
C VAL A 205 18.94 -1.69 23.40
N PHE A 206 17.70 -1.95 23.01
CA PHE A 206 17.04 -1.25 21.92
C PHE A 206 16.32 0.00 22.46
N SER A 207 16.98 1.14 22.36
CA SER A 207 16.40 2.43 22.73
C SER A 207 15.43 2.92 21.64
N ILE A 208 14.14 2.62 21.81
CA ILE A 208 13.08 2.97 20.86
C ILE A 208 12.87 4.50 20.79
N HIS A 209 12.81 5.05 19.57
CA HIS A 209 12.41 6.43 19.28
C HIS A 209 10.96 6.51 18.76
N VAL A 210 10.50 5.49 18.03
CA VAL A 210 9.14 5.38 17.47
C VAL A 210 8.68 3.94 17.56
N LYS A 211 7.44 3.69 17.98
CA LYS A 211 6.83 2.36 17.93
C LYS A 211 6.05 2.16 16.65
N LYS A 212 6.00 0.91 16.17
CA LYS A 212 5.03 0.49 15.15
C LYS A 212 3.62 0.83 15.63
N GLY A 213 2.83 1.46 14.76
CA GLY A 213 1.49 1.93 15.08
C GLY A 213 1.42 3.39 15.53
N ASP A 214 2.54 4.01 15.92
CA ASP A 214 2.53 5.42 16.32
C ASP A 214 2.19 6.34 15.15
N SER A 215 1.34 7.34 15.40
CA SER A 215 1.07 8.43 14.46
C SER A 215 2.19 9.47 14.56
N VAL A 216 3.07 9.49 13.56
CA VAL A 216 4.24 10.36 13.50
C VAL A 216 3.98 11.52 12.55
N ALA A 217 4.14 12.76 13.04
CA ALA A 217 4.04 13.95 12.21
C ALA A 217 5.17 14.00 11.18
N LEU A 218 4.85 14.34 9.93
CA LEU A 218 5.85 14.36 8.86
C LEU A 218 6.74 15.59 8.97
N ASN A 219 8.05 15.39 8.75
CA ASN A 219 9.07 16.44 8.78
C ASN A 219 9.17 17.19 10.13
N VAL A 220 8.69 16.58 11.22
CA VAL A 220 8.86 17.08 12.58
C VAL A 220 9.92 16.23 13.27
N GLU A 221 10.83 16.89 13.97
CA GLU A 221 11.79 16.19 14.84
C GLU A 221 11.05 15.57 16.02
N LEU A 222 11.21 14.26 16.17
CA LEU A 222 10.76 13.57 17.36
C LEU A 222 11.62 13.94 18.57
N GLU A 223 11.14 13.57 19.76
CA GLU A 223 11.85 13.79 21.01
C GLU A 223 13.28 13.27 20.92
N ALA A 224 14.23 14.16 21.23
CA ALA A 224 15.64 13.84 21.18
C ALA A 224 16.02 12.90 22.33
N LYS A 225 16.83 11.88 22.03
CA LYS A 225 17.47 11.04 23.06
C LYS A 225 18.97 11.24 23.04
N THR A 226 19.56 11.42 24.22
CA THR A 226 20.99 11.67 24.36
C THR A 226 21.72 10.39 24.75
N TYR A 227 22.78 10.06 24.02
CA TYR A 227 23.66 8.92 24.28
C TYR A 227 25.05 9.42 24.65
N ILE A 228 25.64 8.83 25.68
CA ILE A 228 26.98 9.20 26.17
C ILE A 228 28.01 8.12 25.82
N PRO A 229 29.29 8.47 25.64
CA PRO A 229 30.35 7.49 25.50
C PRO A 229 30.42 6.59 26.75
N LEU A 230 30.80 5.34 26.54
CA LEU A 230 31.03 4.36 27.59
C LEU A 230 32.33 4.65 28.34
N TYR A 231 33.38 5.03 27.61
CA TYR A 231 34.74 5.20 28.16
C TYR A 231 35.24 6.64 28.04
N LYS A 232 36.03 7.09 29.02
CA LYS A 232 36.58 8.47 29.04
C LYS A 232 37.49 8.75 27.85
N ALA A 233 38.19 7.73 27.35
CA ALA A 233 39.12 7.85 26.23
C ALA A 233 38.46 7.92 24.83
N GLN A 234 37.14 7.68 24.71
CA GLN A 234 36.48 7.66 23.39
C GLN A 234 36.54 9.02 22.68
N LYS A 235 36.90 9.00 21.39
CA LYS A 235 36.85 10.18 20.51
C LYS A 235 35.70 10.12 19.51
N GLU A 236 34.99 9.00 19.47
CA GLU A 236 33.88 8.71 18.58
C GLU A 236 32.81 7.89 19.31
N VAL A 237 31.55 8.21 19.05
CA VAL A 237 30.38 7.43 19.46
C VAL A 237 29.71 6.88 18.20
N SER A 238 29.46 5.58 18.19
CA SER A 238 28.65 4.91 17.16
C SER A 238 27.18 4.91 17.60
N ILE A 239 26.31 5.30 16.68
CA ILE A 239 24.85 5.31 16.81
C ILE A 239 24.31 4.28 15.81
N PRO A 240 24.22 3.01 16.19
CA PRO A 240 23.67 1.97 15.33
C PRO A 240 22.15 2.06 15.34
N VAL A 241 21.54 2.31 14.18
CA VAL A 241 20.09 2.46 14.03
C VAL A 241 19.49 1.10 13.67
N TYR A 242 18.38 0.75 14.30
CA TYR A 242 17.66 -0.50 14.10
C TYR A 242 16.18 -0.27 13.74
N GLU A 243 15.64 -1.20 12.95
CA GLU A 243 14.21 -1.35 12.65
C GLU A 243 13.73 -2.70 13.20
N SER A 244 12.50 -2.73 13.72
CA SER A 244 11.82 -3.97 14.10
C SER A 244 10.38 -4.05 13.58
N SER A 245 9.98 -5.24 13.11
CA SER A 245 8.61 -5.53 12.65
C SER A 245 7.57 -5.59 13.77
N GLU A 246 7.99 -5.65 15.02
CA GLU A 246 7.12 -5.82 16.17
C GLU A 246 6.68 -4.47 16.78
N VAL A 247 5.52 -4.46 17.45
CA VAL A 247 5.05 -3.31 18.23
C VAL A 247 5.87 -3.25 19.51
N GLY A 248 6.66 -2.18 19.71
CA GLY A 248 7.50 -2.00 20.90
C GLY A 248 6.76 -2.22 22.24
N PRO A 249 7.47 -2.31 23.38
CA PRO A 249 7.02 -3.05 24.55
C PRO A 249 5.75 -2.44 25.14
N THR A 250 4.62 -3.07 24.85
CA THR A 250 3.45 -3.18 25.71
C THR A 250 3.17 -4.64 26.08
N ASP A 251 4.00 -5.58 25.58
CA ASP A 251 3.90 -7.04 25.81
C ASP A 251 5.25 -7.78 25.56
N GLY A 252 6.39 -7.17 25.89
CA GLY A 252 7.70 -7.88 25.84
C GLY A 252 8.24 -8.28 24.45
N SER A 253 7.72 -7.72 23.36
CA SER A 253 8.06 -8.14 22.00
C SER A 253 9.47 -7.74 21.52
N VAL A 254 9.99 -6.57 21.91
CA VAL A 254 11.35 -6.13 21.55
C VAL A 254 11.94 -5.20 22.60
N MET A 255 13.00 -5.66 23.25
CA MET A 255 13.78 -4.92 24.23
C MET A 255 15.26 -4.82 23.85
N TYR A 256 15.77 -5.79 23.09
CA TYR A 256 17.16 -5.88 22.68
C TYR A 256 17.30 -5.85 21.17
N THR A 257 18.43 -5.31 20.69
CA THR A 257 18.78 -5.34 19.27
C THR A 257 19.09 -6.74 18.75
N THR A 258 19.16 -7.74 19.65
CA THR A 258 19.32 -9.17 19.33
C THR A 258 17.99 -9.91 19.29
N ASP A 259 16.88 -9.27 19.62
CA ASP A 259 15.56 -9.91 19.59
C ASP A 259 15.13 -10.19 18.15
N SER A 260 14.29 -11.21 17.98
CA SER A 260 13.77 -11.58 16.66
C SER A 260 13.07 -10.40 16.00
N GLY A 261 13.28 -10.23 14.69
CA GLY A 261 12.71 -9.13 13.92
C GLY A 261 13.48 -7.81 14.00
N CYS A 262 14.51 -7.69 14.84
CA CYS A 262 15.41 -6.51 14.83
C CYS A 262 16.47 -6.62 13.75
N THR A 263 16.58 -5.59 12.92
CA THR A 263 17.62 -5.48 11.88
C THR A 263 18.35 -4.15 11.99
N LYS A 264 19.69 -4.17 11.93
CA LYS A 264 20.50 -2.95 11.85
C LYS A 264 20.37 -2.35 10.46
N ILE A 265 19.94 -1.10 10.38
CA ILE A 265 19.68 -0.40 9.11
C ILE A 265 20.68 0.73 8.82
N ALA A 266 21.36 1.25 9.85
CA ALA A 266 22.43 2.23 9.69
C ALA A 266 23.42 2.22 10.86
N ASP A 267 24.57 2.87 10.68
CA ASP A 267 25.54 3.15 11.75
C ASP A 267 26.11 4.55 11.53
N ILE A 268 25.82 5.46 12.45
CA ILE A 268 26.27 6.86 12.38
C ILE A 268 27.42 7.04 13.35
N LYS A 269 28.56 7.49 12.84
CA LYS A 269 29.75 7.77 13.64
C LYS A 269 29.85 9.26 13.93
N VAL A 270 29.88 9.62 15.22
CA VAL A 270 29.92 11.01 15.67
C VAL A 270 31.21 11.24 16.44
N ALA A 271 32.04 12.15 15.95
CA ALA A 271 33.23 12.61 16.67
C ALA A 271 32.81 13.42 17.90
N ILE A 272 33.42 13.12 19.04
CA ILE A 272 33.19 13.79 20.32
C ILE A 272 34.52 14.27 20.90
N PRO A 273 34.52 15.36 21.71
CA PRO A 273 35.72 15.81 22.39
C PRO A 273 36.23 14.75 23.38
N THR A 274 37.53 14.79 23.68
CA THR A 274 38.12 13.95 24.74
C THR A 274 37.65 14.40 26.13
N ALA A 275 37.77 13.53 27.14
CA ALA A 275 37.40 13.86 28.52
C ALA A 275 38.19 15.06 29.10
N ASN A 276 39.37 15.37 28.56
CA ASN A 276 40.18 16.52 28.96
C ASN A 276 39.71 17.83 28.29
N GLU A 277 39.03 17.74 27.16
CA GLU A 277 38.56 18.88 26.37
C GLU A 277 37.20 19.39 26.85
N SER A 278 36.31 18.49 27.28
CA SER A 278 34.97 18.85 27.77
C SER A 278 34.33 17.73 28.60
N SER A 279 33.53 18.11 29.59
CA SER A 279 32.63 17.19 30.30
C SER A 279 31.34 16.89 29.53
N GLU A 280 30.97 17.77 28.60
CA GLU A 280 29.82 17.58 27.72
C GLU A 280 30.23 16.70 26.54
N ARG A 281 29.90 15.41 26.59
CA ARG A 281 30.35 14.42 25.61
C ARG A 281 29.20 13.60 25.02
N GLY A 282 27.97 14.09 25.15
CA GLY A 282 26.77 13.42 24.65
C GLY A 282 26.57 13.58 23.15
N VAL A 283 25.82 12.66 22.58
CA VAL A 283 25.30 12.72 21.22
C VAL A 283 23.78 12.72 21.31
N SER A 284 23.15 13.84 20.96
CA SER A 284 21.71 13.98 20.85
C SER A 284 21.24 13.42 19.51
N VAL A 285 20.43 12.38 19.52
CA VAL A 285 19.88 11.76 18.30
C VAL A 285 18.42 12.13 18.16
N ARG A 286 18.04 12.54 16.94
CA ARG A 286 16.66 12.86 16.56
C ARG A 286 16.31 12.09 15.30
N MET A 287 15.09 11.56 15.27
CA MET A 287 14.53 10.92 14.09
C MET A 287 13.46 11.81 13.47
N ILE A 288 13.49 11.93 12.14
CA ILE A 288 12.56 12.72 11.35
C ILE A 288 11.96 11.81 10.28
N TYR A 289 10.65 11.70 10.25
CA TYR A 289 9.94 10.99 9.20
C TYR A 289 9.70 11.90 8.01
N GLY A 290 10.52 11.77 6.98
CA GLY A 290 10.39 12.51 5.73
C GLY A 290 9.68 11.67 4.68
N GLY A 291 8.34 11.70 4.62
CA GLY A 291 7.58 11.04 3.56
C GLY A 291 7.90 9.56 3.36
N THR A 292 8.81 9.24 2.42
CA THR A 292 9.28 7.89 2.06
C THR A 292 10.65 7.51 2.64
N GLN A 293 11.20 8.30 3.56
CA GLN A 293 12.49 8.06 4.20
C GLN A 293 12.49 8.42 5.69
N LEU A 294 13.36 7.76 6.45
CA LEU A 294 13.70 8.09 7.82
C LEU A 294 15.03 8.86 7.81
N SER A 295 15.01 10.09 8.29
CA SER A 295 16.21 10.88 8.52
C SER A 295 16.59 10.80 9.99
N VAL A 296 17.87 10.56 10.27
CA VAL A 296 18.42 10.49 11.63
C VAL A 296 19.51 11.54 11.75
N ASN A 297 19.31 12.49 12.67
CA ASN A 297 20.28 13.54 12.96
C ASN A 297 20.95 13.22 14.29
N ALA A 298 22.23 12.86 14.26
CA ALA A 298 23.04 12.70 15.46
C ALA A 298 23.89 13.96 15.65
N VAL A 299 23.71 14.66 16.77
CA VAL A 299 24.33 15.96 17.06
C VAL A 299 25.26 15.82 18.25
N CYS A 300 26.53 16.16 18.07
CA CYS A 300 27.47 16.27 19.18
C CYS A 300 27.06 17.45 20.07
N THR A 301 26.72 17.16 21.34
CA THR A 301 26.18 18.16 22.28
C THR A 301 27.13 19.33 22.51
N HIS A 302 28.43 19.06 22.59
CA HIS A 302 29.45 20.10 22.79
C HIS A 302 29.71 20.98 21.56
N THR A 303 29.86 20.37 20.38
CA THR A 303 30.27 21.11 19.16
C THR A 303 29.10 21.60 18.33
N GLY A 304 27.90 21.09 18.56
CA GLY A 304 26.72 21.30 17.70
C GLY A 304 26.84 20.65 16.31
N LYS A 305 27.92 19.92 16.02
CA LYS A 305 28.13 19.29 14.72
C LYS A 305 27.09 18.21 14.48
N VAL A 306 26.39 18.31 13.35
CA VAL A 306 25.37 17.37 12.90
C VAL A 306 25.98 16.30 11.98
N CYS A 307 25.71 15.04 12.28
CA CYS A 307 26.01 13.88 11.45
C CYS A 307 24.67 13.26 10.99
N PRO A 308 24.18 13.59 9.78
CA PRO A 308 22.91 13.09 9.29
C PRO A 308 23.07 11.70 8.63
N ALA A 309 22.01 10.90 8.70
CA ALA A 309 21.82 9.71 7.88
C ALA A 309 20.41 9.68 7.31
N VAL A 310 20.26 9.18 6.09
CA VAL A 310 18.97 9.02 5.43
C VAL A 310 18.79 7.55 5.08
N ILE A 311 17.75 6.94 5.65
CA ILE A 311 17.41 5.54 5.47
C ILE A 311 16.13 5.51 4.63
N ARG A 312 16.19 4.87 3.47
CA ARG A 312 15.00 4.63 2.67
C ARG A 312 14.26 3.46 3.30
N PHE A 313 12.96 3.64 3.51
CA PHE A 313 12.17 2.51 3.93
C PHE A 313 12.06 1.50 2.78
N ASN A 314 12.32 0.22 3.04
CA ASN A 314 12.16 -0.86 2.06
C ASN A 314 10.69 -1.13 1.71
#